data_AF-A0A086KBY6-F1
#
_entry.id   AF-A0A086KBY6-F1
#
_cell.length_a   1.000
_cell.length_b   1.000
_cell.length_c   1.000
_cell.angle_alpha   90.00
_cell.angle_beta   90.00
_cell.angle_gamma   90.00
#
_symmetry.space_group_name_H-M   'P 1'
#
loop_
_entity.id
_entity.type
_entity.pdbx_description
1 polymer ?
#
loop_
_entity_poly.entity_id
_entity_poly.type
_entity_poly.pdbx_seq_one_letter_code
_entity_poly.pdbx_strand_id
1 'polypeptide(L)'
;MAQYKSRPLAAFLLLITVGSLLTASESVQLSEGMKRLSMRGRAPSPKRGRFESGDEGTSTMSPSVAARQQELGLLRPEERLIAGQAKAAALQTVHQLGAVVLTPEQAKAALLDEVLRATQNLDLKKYENLNTEQQKAYEQVQKDLSQLSPETKALLIENQRKEKSILEKAKKLFQRRHFHVTRQAALAGQILNEQRDASGALQSGAVKTAIQRANEQYNVAEEDKNFNEEQHAAQLKKVGAMP
;
A
#
# COMPACT_ATOMS: atom_id res chain seq x y z
N MET A 1 24.68 10.93 25.92
CA MET A 1 25.02 9.97 24.85
C MET A 1 23.76 9.17 24.50
N ALA A 2 23.12 9.47 23.37
CA ALA A 2 21.82 8.92 22.98
C ALA A 2 21.90 8.32 21.57
N GLN A 3 22.17 7.00 21.45
CA GLN A 3 22.22 6.30 20.16
C GLN A 3 21.85 4.80 20.24
N TYR A 4 20.76 4.42 20.93
CA TYR A 4 20.35 2.99 21.00
C TYR A 4 18.82 2.76 20.85
N LYS A 5 18.12 3.52 20.00
CA LYS A 5 16.67 3.29 19.75
C LYS A 5 16.25 3.08 18.30
N SER A 6 17.12 3.29 17.30
CA SER A 6 16.74 3.21 15.87
C SER A 6 17.04 1.87 15.19
N ARG A 7 17.92 1.03 15.77
CA ARG A 7 18.34 -0.24 15.17
C ARG A 7 17.23 -1.32 15.07
N PRO A 8 16.36 -1.54 16.07
CA PRO A 8 15.34 -2.58 15.96
C PRO A 8 14.23 -2.21 14.96
N LEU A 9 13.95 -0.91 14.80
CA LEU A 9 12.90 -0.42 13.89
C LEU A 9 13.36 -0.49 12.42
N ALA A 10 14.63 -0.21 12.14
CA ALA A 10 15.24 -0.41 10.83
C ALA A 10 15.29 -1.89 10.41
N ALA A 11 15.60 -2.79 11.36
CA ALA A 11 15.60 -4.24 11.11
C ALA A 11 14.18 -4.79 10.85
N PHE A 12 13.17 -4.28 11.56
CA PHE A 12 11.77 -4.65 11.36
C PHE A 12 11.23 -4.16 10.01
N LEU A 13 11.56 -2.92 9.61
CA LEU A 13 11.21 -2.40 8.28
C LEU A 13 11.90 -3.17 7.15
N LEU A 14 13.17 -3.57 7.34
CA LEU A 14 13.86 -4.43 6.38
C LEU A 14 13.17 -5.79 6.21
N LEU A 15 12.77 -6.44 7.31
CA LEU A 15 12.03 -7.71 7.25
C LEU A 15 10.68 -7.59 6.53
N ILE A 16 9.95 -6.49 6.76
CA ILE A 16 8.68 -6.23 6.06
C ILE A 16 8.93 -6.01 4.56
N THR A 17 9.93 -5.20 4.20
CA THR A 17 10.23 -4.93 2.78
C THR A 17 10.70 -6.17 2.01
N VAL A 18 11.52 -7.03 2.64
CA VAL A 18 11.96 -8.29 2.03
C VAL A 18 10.79 -9.29 1.92
N GLY A 19 9.95 -9.40 2.95
CA GLY A 19 8.73 -10.23 2.89
C GLY A 19 7.71 -9.74 1.86
N SER A 20 7.60 -8.43 1.65
CA SER A 20 6.73 -7.83 0.63
C SER A 20 7.26 -8.05 -0.78
N LEU A 21 8.59 -8.05 -0.98
CA LEU A 21 9.19 -8.37 -2.28
C LEU A 21 9.03 -9.86 -2.64
N LEU A 22 9.16 -10.76 -1.66
CA LEU A 22 8.96 -12.20 -1.86
C LEU A 22 7.51 -12.52 -2.25
N THR A 23 6.53 -11.96 -1.53
CA THR A 23 5.11 -12.14 -1.83
C THR A 23 4.69 -11.49 -3.15
N ALA A 24 5.28 -10.35 -3.53
CA ALA A 24 5.10 -9.75 -4.86
C ALA A 24 5.69 -10.63 -5.98
N SER A 25 6.82 -11.31 -5.74
CA SER A 25 7.43 -12.20 -6.73
C SER A 25 6.63 -13.51 -6.95
N GLU A 26 6.06 -14.08 -5.89
CA GLU A 26 5.19 -15.26 -5.99
C GLU A 26 3.83 -14.93 -6.64
N SER A 27 3.25 -13.78 -6.33
CA SER A 27 1.97 -13.36 -6.92
C SER A 27 2.07 -13.02 -8.41
N VAL A 28 3.21 -12.51 -8.88
CA VAL A 28 3.45 -12.30 -10.32
C VAL A 28 3.69 -13.62 -11.06
N GLN A 29 4.41 -14.58 -10.47
CA GLN A 29 4.61 -15.90 -11.06
C GLN A 29 3.33 -16.75 -11.11
N LEU A 30 2.47 -16.66 -10.09
CA LEU A 30 1.16 -17.33 -10.08
C LEU A 30 0.21 -16.74 -11.13
N SER A 31 0.27 -15.43 -11.39
CA SER A 31 -0.53 -14.77 -12.43
C SER A 31 -0.11 -15.15 -13.85
N GLU A 32 1.20 -15.25 -14.12
CA GLU A 32 1.71 -15.71 -15.42
C GLU A 32 1.48 -17.21 -15.65
N GLY A 33 1.60 -18.03 -14.60
CA GLY A 33 1.28 -19.46 -14.63
C GLY A 33 -0.20 -19.73 -14.93
N MET A 34 -1.12 -18.95 -14.33
CA MET A 34 -2.56 -19.06 -14.59
C MET A 34 -2.95 -18.55 -15.99
N LYS A 35 -2.28 -17.52 -16.53
CA LYS A 35 -2.50 -17.09 -17.93
C LYS A 35 -2.05 -18.15 -18.94
N ARG A 36 -0.96 -18.89 -18.68
CA ARG A 36 -0.51 -20.01 -19.53
C ARG A 36 -1.45 -21.22 -19.46
N LEU A 37 -2.07 -21.47 -18.31
CA LEU A 37 -3.06 -22.55 -18.17
C LEU A 37 -4.42 -22.19 -18.82
N SER A 38 -4.84 -20.92 -18.77
CA SER A 38 -6.08 -20.44 -19.40
C SER A 38 -6.06 -20.47 -20.94
N MET A 39 -4.88 -20.29 -21.57
CA MET A 39 -4.73 -20.32 -23.03
C MET A 39 -4.62 -21.73 -23.63
N ARG A 40 -4.52 -22.79 -22.81
CA ARG A 40 -4.37 -24.18 -23.27
C ARG A 40 -5.70 -24.94 -23.44
N GLY A 41 -6.84 -24.27 -23.23
CA GLY A 41 -8.18 -24.86 -23.29
C GLY A 41 -8.88 -24.81 -24.65
N ARG A 42 -8.24 -24.30 -25.72
CA ARG A 42 -8.91 -24.14 -27.03
C ARG A 42 -8.01 -24.53 -28.20
N ALA A 43 -7.75 -25.84 -28.33
CA ALA A 43 -7.29 -26.45 -29.57
C ALA A 43 -8.17 -27.68 -29.86
N PRO A 44 -8.56 -27.92 -31.13
CA PRO A 44 -9.47 -28.99 -31.49
C PRO A 44 -8.81 -30.36 -31.27
N SER A 45 -9.61 -31.33 -30.85
CA SER A 45 -9.24 -32.73 -30.68
C SER A 45 -8.58 -33.31 -31.95
N PRO A 46 -7.55 -34.17 -31.81
CA PRO A 46 -6.99 -34.85 -32.97
C PRO A 46 -8.03 -35.84 -33.51
N LYS A 47 -8.34 -35.69 -34.80
CA LYS A 47 -9.22 -36.58 -35.56
C LYS A 47 -8.75 -38.03 -35.38
N ARG A 48 -9.68 -38.91 -34.98
CA ARG A 48 -9.56 -40.36 -35.10
C ARG A 48 -9.18 -40.69 -36.54
N GLY A 49 -7.96 -41.20 -36.73
CA GLY A 49 -7.52 -41.81 -37.98
C GLY A 49 -8.42 -42.99 -38.30
N ARG A 50 -9.17 -42.85 -39.39
CA ARG A 50 -9.92 -43.90 -40.07
C ARG A 50 -8.91 -44.95 -40.54
N PHE A 51 -8.97 -46.16 -39.98
CA PHE A 51 -8.35 -47.32 -40.60
C PHE A 51 -9.10 -47.60 -41.91
N GLU A 52 -8.55 -47.15 -43.03
CA GLU A 52 -8.88 -47.71 -44.33
C GLU A 52 -7.82 -48.74 -44.68
N SER A 53 -8.29 -49.97 -44.87
CA SER A 53 -7.63 -51.05 -45.58
C SER A 53 -7.29 -50.64 -47.01
N GLY A 54 -6.07 -50.93 -47.45
CA GLY A 54 -5.66 -50.70 -48.85
C GLY A 54 -4.21 -51.10 -49.09
N ASP A 55 -4.03 -52.40 -49.28
CA ASP A 55 -3.16 -53.05 -50.27
C ASP A 55 -1.64 -52.79 -50.36
N GLU A 56 -0.99 -53.85 -50.83
CA GLU A 56 0.42 -54.18 -50.93
C GLU A 56 1.40 -53.07 -51.37
N GLY A 57 2.53 -52.96 -50.67
CA GLY A 57 3.65 -52.10 -51.05
C GLY A 57 4.88 -52.25 -50.15
N THR A 58 5.71 -53.24 -50.47
CA THR A 58 7.16 -53.34 -50.20
C THR A 58 7.73 -52.65 -48.95
N SER A 59 7.97 -53.48 -47.93
CA SER A 59 8.81 -53.24 -46.76
C SER A 59 10.13 -52.52 -47.10
N THR A 60 10.31 -51.31 -46.56
CA THR A 60 11.63 -50.80 -46.15
C THR A 60 11.59 -50.59 -44.65
N MET A 61 12.54 -51.23 -43.96
CA MET A 61 12.52 -51.52 -42.53
C MET A 61 12.39 -50.29 -41.62
N SER A 62 11.32 -50.23 -40.84
CA SER A 62 11.30 -49.57 -39.53
C SER A 62 12.05 -50.47 -38.54
N PRO A 63 12.94 -49.95 -37.66
CA PRO A 63 13.61 -50.79 -36.68
C PRO A 63 12.55 -51.46 -35.79
N SER A 64 12.67 -52.78 -35.67
CA SER A 64 11.69 -53.62 -34.99
C SER A 64 11.57 -53.21 -33.51
N VAL A 65 10.38 -53.41 -32.93
CA VAL A 65 10.15 -53.23 -31.48
C VAL A 65 11.17 -54.02 -30.65
N ALA A 66 11.70 -55.12 -31.18
CA ALA A 66 12.78 -55.90 -30.58
C ALA A 66 14.13 -55.15 -30.51
N ALA A 67 14.47 -54.31 -31.49
CA ALA A 67 15.66 -53.45 -31.45
C ALA A 67 15.54 -52.39 -30.34
N ARG A 68 14.36 -51.75 -30.18
CA ARG A 68 14.09 -50.85 -29.04
C ARG A 68 14.11 -51.55 -27.68
N GLN A 69 13.70 -52.82 -27.63
CA GLN A 69 13.68 -53.60 -26.39
C GLN A 69 15.09 -54.07 -25.98
N GLN A 70 15.99 -54.30 -26.95
CA GLN A 70 17.42 -54.49 -26.71
C GLN A 70 18.11 -53.18 -26.27
N GLU A 71 17.74 -52.03 -26.83
CA GLU A 71 18.23 -50.72 -26.38
C GLU A 71 17.86 -50.40 -24.93
N LEU A 72 16.69 -50.85 -24.45
CA LEU A 72 16.32 -50.76 -23.03
C LEU A 72 17.18 -51.66 -22.13
N GLY A 73 17.67 -52.78 -22.65
CA GLY A 73 18.63 -53.65 -21.95
C GLY A 73 20.01 -52.99 -21.78
N LEU A 74 20.40 -52.10 -22.70
CA LEU A 74 21.63 -51.31 -22.60
C LEU A 74 21.58 -50.27 -21.47
N LEU A 75 20.37 -49.81 -21.10
CA LEU A 75 20.13 -48.85 -20.00
C LEU A 75 20.15 -49.48 -18.60
N ARG A 76 20.35 -50.80 -18.50
CA ARG A 76 20.58 -51.58 -17.27
C ARG A 76 19.82 -51.05 -16.03
N PRO A 77 18.48 -51.13 -16.01
CA PRO A 77 17.66 -50.66 -14.89
C PRO A 77 17.95 -51.40 -13.57
N GLU A 78 18.58 -52.57 -13.64
CA GLU A 78 18.98 -53.39 -12.49
C GLU A 78 20.10 -52.76 -11.65
N GLU A 79 20.91 -51.87 -12.22
CA GLU A 79 21.98 -51.18 -11.49
C GLU A 79 21.45 -50.26 -10.40
N ARG A 80 20.17 -49.84 -10.48
CA ARG A 80 19.44 -49.07 -9.45
C ARG A 80 20.22 -47.87 -8.91
N LEU A 81 21.04 -47.24 -9.74
CA LEU A 81 21.93 -46.13 -9.34
C LEU A 81 21.15 -44.97 -8.72
N ILE A 82 19.99 -44.62 -9.28
CA ILE A 82 19.11 -43.56 -8.77
C ILE A 82 18.57 -43.93 -7.38
N ALA A 83 18.17 -45.19 -7.17
CA ALA A 83 17.66 -45.64 -5.87
C ALA A 83 18.76 -45.69 -4.81
N GLY A 84 19.98 -46.06 -5.19
CA GLY A 84 21.16 -45.99 -4.32
C GLY A 84 21.51 -44.56 -3.94
N GLN A 85 21.56 -43.64 -4.90
CA GLN A 85 21.82 -42.22 -4.68
C GLN A 85 20.73 -41.56 -3.83
N ALA A 86 19.46 -41.88 -4.05
CA ALA A 86 18.35 -41.35 -3.26
C ALA A 86 18.47 -41.77 -1.78
N LYS A 87 18.80 -43.03 -1.50
CA LYS A 87 19.03 -43.52 -0.13
C LYS A 87 20.25 -42.88 0.50
N ALA A 88 21.34 -42.74 -0.25
CA ALA A 88 22.56 -42.10 0.22
C ALA A 88 22.34 -40.62 0.54
N ALA A 89 21.60 -39.89 -0.31
CA ALA A 89 21.23 -38.49 -0.12
C ALA A 89 20.28 -38.29 1.08
N ALA A 90 19.32 -39.20 1.29
CA ALA A 90 18.37 -39.13 2.40
C ALA A 90 19.03 -39.27 3.79
N LEU A 91 20.19 -39.93 3.87
CA LEU A 91 20.95 -40.10 5.11
C LEU A 91 21.89 -38.93 5.41
N GLN A 92 22.01 -37.96 4.49
CA GLN A 92 22.87 -36.80 4.68
C GLN A 92 22.25 -35.79 5.65
N THR A 93 23.10 -35.16 6.46
CA THR A 93 22.72 -34.00 7.26
C THR A 93 22.69 -32.75 6.40
N VAL A 94 21.89 -31.75 6.80
CA VAL A 94 21.73 -30.46 6.08
C VAL A 94 23.07 -29.78 5.81
N HIS A 95 24.02 -29.89 6.74
CA HIS A 95 25.42 -29.53 6.53
C HIS A 95 26.30 -30.78 6.67
N GLN A 96 27.01 -31.15 5.59
CA GLN A 96 27.99 -32.24 5.61
C GLN A 96 29.39 -31.70 5.93
N LEU A 97 30.12 -32.41 6.79
CA LEU A 97 31.51 -32.10 7.13
C LEU A 97 32.45 -32.83 6.15
N GLY A 98 33.62 -32.24 5.84
CA GLY A 98 34.62 -32.83 4.93
C GLY A 98 34.96 -32.02 3.67
N ALA A 99 34.39 -30.82 3.52
CA ALA A 99 34.76 -29.81 2.53
C ALA A 99 34.80 -30.27 1.06
N VAL A 100 33.83 -31.11 0.64
CA VAL A 100 33.52 -31.27 -0.78
C VAL A 100 32.78 -29.99 -1.23
N VAL A 101 33.36 -29.26 -2.18
CA VAL A 101 32.82 -27.96 -2.63
C VAL A 101 31.46 -28.16 -3.28
N LEU A 102 30.41 -27.66 -2.64
CA LEU A 102 29.06 -27.63 -3.20
C LEU A 102 28.98 -26.65 -4.37
N THR A 103 28.16 -26.95 -5.38
CA THR A 103 27.83 -25.96 -6.40
C THR A 103 26.95 -24.85 -5.80
N PRO A 104 26.94 -23.63 -6.37
CA PRO A 104 26.10 -22.54 -5.86
C PRO A 104 24.61 -22.88 -5.78
N GLU A 105 24.12 -23.75 -6.67
CA GLU A 105 22.73 -24.22 -6.68
C GLU A 105 22.45 -25.16 -5.51
N GLN A 106 23.36 -26.10 -5.23
CA GLN A 106 23.26 -27.02 -4.09
C GLN A 106 23.35 -26.27 -2.76
N ALA A 107 24.26 -25.28 -2.66
CA ALA A 107 24.40 -24.46 -1.46
C ALA A 107 23.15 -23.61 -1.18
N LYS A 108 22.53 -23.03 -2.21
CA LYS A 108 21.25 -22.29 -2.06
C LYS A 108 20.11 -23.20 -1.61
N ALA A 109 20.00 -24.39 -2.20
CA ALA A 109 18.97 -25.36 -1.81
C ALA A 109 19.13 -25.81 -0.35
N ALA A 110 20.37 -26.13 0.07
CA ALA A 110 20.67 -26.48 1.46
C ALA A 110 20.39 -25.33 2.43
N LEU A 111 20.74 -24.09 2.06
CA LEU A 111 20.47 -22.90 2.88
C LEU A 111 18.97 -22.66 3.07
N LEU A 112 18.17 -22.80 2.01
CA LEU A 112 16.71 -22.63 2.11
C LEU A 112 16.07 -23.72 2.99
N ASP A 113 16.52 -24.98 2.86
CA ASP A 113 16.07 -26.06 3.74
C ASP A 113 16.48 -25.81 5.20
N GLU A 114 17.71 -25.34 5.44
CA GLU A 114 18.19 -25.01 6.78
C GLU A 114 17.41 -23.84 7.41
N VAL A 115 17.15 -22.77 6.66
CA VAL A 115 16.38 -21.61 7.15
C VAL A 115 14.97 -22.05 7.55
N LEU A 116 14.30 -22.86 6.74
CA LEU A 116 12.96 -23.35 7.07
C LEU A 116 12.99 -24.26 8.30
N ARG A 117 13.94 -25.19 8.39
CA ARG A 117 14.08 -26.07 9.56
C ARG A 117 14.53 -25.34 10.83
N ALA A 118 15.33 -24.28 10.71
CA ALA A 118 15.80 -23.49 11.85
C ALA A 118 14.70 -22.56 12.38
N THR A 119 13.83 -22.05 11.50
CA THR A 119 12.75 -21.14 11.87
C THR A 119 11.46 -21.85 12.31
N GLN A 120 11.28 -23.14 11.97
CA GLN A 120 10.03 -23.88 12.24
C GLN A 120 9.58 -23.86 13.71
N ASN A 121 10.52 -23.89 14.65
CA ASN A 121 10.25 -23.91 16.10
C ASN A 121 10.79 -22.66 16.81
N LEU A 122 11.11 -21.61 16.06
CA LEU A 122 11.68 -20.39 16.63
C LEU A 122 10.61 -19.62 17.39
N ASP A 123 10.68 -19.63 18.71
CA ASP A 123 9.77 -18.85 19.55
C ASP A 123 10.21 -17.38 19.62
N LEU A 124 9.40 -16.52 19.02
CA LEU A 124 9.57 -15.07 19.04
C LEU A 124 8.53 -14.37 19.94
N LYS A 125 7.80 -15.11 20.78
CA LYS A 125 6.78 -14.56 21.70
C LYS A 125 7.31 -13.52 22.68
N LYS A 126 8.63 -13.46 22.92
CA LYS A 126 9.26 -12.36 23.67
C LYS A 126 8.98 -10.96 23.08
N TYR A 127 8.57 -10.89 21.82
CA TYR A 127 8.15 -9.66 21.15
C TYR A 127 6.63 -9.43 21.17
N GLU A 128 5.85 -10.41 21.60
CA GLU A 128 4.43 -10.19 21.90
C GLU A 128 4.30 -9.20 23.05
N ASN A 129 3.19 -8.47 23.08
CA ASN A 129 2.85 -7.55 24.16
C ASN A 129 3.79 -6.35 24.40
N LEU A 130 4.76 -6.12 23.51
CA LEU A 130 5.65 -4.95 23.54
C LEU A 130 4.90 -3.62 23.42
N ASN A 131 3.68 -3.65 22.90
CA ASN A 131 2.82 -2.48 22.68
C ASN A 131 1.44 -2.64 23.36
N THR A 132 1.44 -3.23 24.55
CA THR A 132 0.20 -3.55 25.29
C THR A 132 -0.60 -2.33 25.70
N GLU A 133 0.03 -1.19 25.96
CA GLU A 133 -0.69 0.04 26.34
C GLU A 133 -1.60 0.52 25.20
N GLN A 134 -1.09 0.58 23.98
CA GLN A 134 -1.88 0.93 22.80
C GLN A 134 -2.97 -0.12 22.53
N GLN A 135 -2.62 -1.41 22.65
CA GLN A 135 -3.56 -2.50 22.42
C GLN A 135 -4.72 -2.46 23.42
N LYS A 136 -4.44 -2.28 24.72
CA LYS A 136 -5.46 -2.21 25.77
C LYS A 136 -6.36 -0.99 25.61
N ALA A 137 -5.79 0.17 25.28
CA ALA A 137 -6.58 1.39 25.03
C ALA A 137 -7.54 1.19 23.84
N TYR A 138 -7.05 0.58 22.75
CA TYR A 138 -7.88 0.25 21.59
C TYR A 138 -8.99 -0.74 21.95
N GLU A 139 -8.67 -1.83 22.64
CA GLU A 139 -9.62 -2.86 23.05
C GLU A 139 -10.70 -2.31 23.99
N GLN A 140 -10.33 -1.45 24.93
CA GLN A 140 -11.27 -0.81 25.84
C GLN A 140 -12.29 0.03 25.07
N VAL A 141 -11.83 0.89 24.16
CA VAL A 141 -12.71 1.72 23.32
C VAL A 141 -13.58 0.85 22.42
N GLN A 142 -13.03 -0.20 21.81
CA GLN A 142 -13.83 -1.12 20.97
C GLN A 142 -14.91 -1.84 21.76
N LYS A 143 -14.61 -2.26 22.99
CA LYS A 143 -15.60 -2.88 23.88
C LYS A 143 -16.76 -1.93 24.15
N ASP A 144 -16.47 -0.67 24.47
CA ASP A 144 -17.51 0.34 24.72
C ASP A 144 -18.32 0.65 23.44
N LEU A 145 -17.66 0.77 22.28
CA LEU A 145 -18.33 0.99 20.99
C LEU A 145 -19.16 -0.22 20.52
N SER A 146 -18.80 -1.43 20.93
CA SER A 146 -19.55 -2.65 20.57
C SER A 146 -20.91 -2.76 21.26
N GLN A 147 -21.08 -2.08 22.41
CA GLN A 147 -22.34 -2.05 23.16
C GLN A 147 -23.43 -1.21 22.48
N LEU A 148 -23.04 -0.35 21.53
CA LEU A 148 -23.99 0.46 20.76
C LEU A 148 -24.71 -0.40 19.72
N SER A 149 -26.04 -0.28 19.67
CA SER A 149 -26.85 -0.94 18.64
C SER A 149 -26.54 -0.41 17.22
N PRO A 150 -26.73 -1.21 16.16
CA PRO A 150 -26.57 -0.75 14.78
C PRO A 150 -27.41 0.50 14.47
N GLU A 151 -28.63 0.58 15.00
CA GLU A 151 -29.53 1.72 14.84
C GLU A 151 -28.95 2.99 15.50
N THR A 152 -28.42 2.87 16.72
CA THR A 152 -27.76 3.98 17.40
C THR A 152 -26.54 4.46 16.61
N LYS A 153 -25.74 3.54 16.06
CA LYS A 153 -24.59 3.90 15.22
C LYS A 153 -25.03 4.63 13.94
N ALA A 154 -26.08 4.14 13.27
CA ALA A 154 -26.62 4.78 12.07
C ALA A 154 -27.11 6.21 12.34
N LEU A 155 -27.86 6.41 13.44
CA LEU A 155 -28.33 7.73 13.86
C LEU A 155 -27.18 8.68 14.19
N LEU A 156 -26.14 8.21 14.88
CA LEU A 156 -24.95 9.01 15.18
C LEU A 156 -24.20 9.41 13.90
N ILE A 157 -24.08 8.51 12.93
CA ILE A 157 -23.46 8.79 11.63
C ILE A 157 -24.28 9.85 10.87
N GLU A 158 -25.60 9.73 10.85
CA GLU A 158 -26.47 10.70 10.19
C GLU A 158 -26.40 12.07 10.88
N ASN A 159 -26.42 12.11 12.21
CA ASN A 159 -26.25 13.35 12.98
C ASN A 159 -24.88 13.98 12.72
N GLN A 160 -23.80 13.21 12.73
CA GLN A 160 -22.47 13.71 12.39
C GLN A 160 -22.42 14.30 10.97
N ARG A 161 -23.13 13.72 10.01
CA ARG A 161 -23.24 14.25 8.65
C ARG A 161 -23.94 15.61 8.64
N LYS A 162 -25.03 15.76 9.40
CA LYS A 162 -25.76 17.03 9.55
C LYS A 162 -24.87 18.08 10.23
N GLU A 163 -24.20 17.72 11.31
CA GLU A 163 -23.25 18.59 12.03
C GLU A 163 -22.11 19.06 11.14
N LYS A 164 -21.49 18.18 10.36
CA LYS A 164 -20.44 18.56 9.40
C LYS A 164 -20.95 19.57 8.37
N SER A 165 -22.18 19.41 7.88
CA SER A 165 -22.80 20.38 6.96
C SER A 165 -23.01 21.75 7.60
N ILE A 166 -23.49 21.78 8.85
CA ILE A 166 -23.66 23.02 9.62
C ILE A 166 -22.29 23.66 9.90
N LEU A 167 -21.29 22.86 10.27
CA LEU A 167 -19.93 23.33 10.55
C LEU A 167 -19.28 23.95 9.32
N GLU A 168 -19.45 23.36 8.13
CA GLU A 168 -18.96 23.94 6.88
C GLU A 168 -19.66 25.27 6.55
N LYS A 169 -20.98 25.38 6.78
CA LYS A 169 -21.69 26.67 6.65
C LYS A 169 -21.14 27.70 7.65
N ALA A 170 -20.92 27.30 8.89
CA ALA A 170 -20.37 28.17 9.93
C ALA A 170 -18.97 28.66 9.56
N LYS A 171 -18.10 27.77 9.05
CA LYS A 171 -16.76 28.11 8.56
C LYS A 171 -16.81 29.12 7.43
N LYS A 172 -17.69 28.94 6.44
CA LYS A 172 -17.88 29.90 5.33
C LYS A 172 -18.34 31.27 5.83
N LEU A 173 -19.33 31.30 6.73
CA LEU A 173 -19.81 32.56 7.32
C LEU A 173 -18.72 33.25 8.14
N PHE A 174 -17.93 32.48 8.90
CA PHE A 174 -16.83 33.00 9.68
C PHE A 174 -15.75 33.60 8.79
N GLN A 175 -15.34 32.91 7.73
CA GLN A 175 -14.35 33.39 6.76
C GLN A 175 -14.81 34.69 6.09
N ARG A 176 -16.07 34.74 5.64
CA ARG A 176 -16.65 35.94 5.02
C ARG A 176 -16.69 37.10 6.02
N ARG A 177 -17.19 36.89 7.24
CA ARG A 177 -17.22 37.93 8.28
C ARG A 177 -15.82 38.41 8.64
N HIS A 178 -14.86 37.50 8.76
CA HIS A 178 -13.47 37.83 9.04
C HIS A 178 -12.88 38.72 7.94
N PHE A 179 -13.14 38.41 6.66
CA PHE A 179 -12.74 39.25 5.54
C PHE A 179 -13.30 40.67 5.68
N HIS A 180 -14.61 40.80 5.90
CA HIS A 180 -15.25 42.13 6.01
C HIS A 180 -14.70 42.94 7.19
N VAL A 181 -14.57 42.33 8.37
CA VAL A 181 -14.01 43.01 9.56
C VAL A 181 -12.57 43.44 9.32
N THR A 182 -11.77 42.62 8.63
CA THR A 182 -10.38 42.95 8.31
C THR A 182 -10.31 44.14 7.34
N ARG A 183 -11.17 44.17 6.32
CA ARG A 183 -11.25 45.29 5.36
C ARG A 183 -11.71 46.58 6.03
N GLN A 184 -12.74 46.52 6.87
CA GLN A 184 -13.20 47.66 7.66
C GLN A 184 -12.12 48.18 8.62
N ALA A 185 -11.40 47.29 9.30
CA ALA A 185 -10.29 47.66 10.17
C ALA A 185 -9.13 48.31 9.39
N ALA A 186 -8.82 47.82 8.19
CA ALA A 186 -7.80 48.40 7.32
C ALA A 186 -8.19 49.82 6.87
N LEU A 187 -9.45 50.03 6.46
CA LEU A 187 -9.98 51.35 6.11
C LEU A 187 -9.93 52.31 7.31
N ALA A 188 -10.35 51.84 8.50
CA ALA A 188 -10.24 52.63 9.72
C ALA A 188 -8.78 53.00 10.02
N GLY A 189 -7.83 52.08 9.81
CA GLY A 189 -6.40 52.33 9.96
C GLY A 189 -5.85 53.36 8.97
N GLN A 190 -6.31 53.34 7.71
CA GLN A 190 -5.97 54.36 6.70
C GLN A 190 -6.47 55.74 7.11
N ILE A 191 -7.76 55.85 7.45
CA ILE A 191 -8.38 57.10 7.89
C ILE A 191 -7.71 57.64 9.16
N LEU A 192 -7.33 56.75 10.08
CA LEU A 192 -6.63 57.13 11.29
C LEU A 192 -5.22 57.67 10.99
N ASN A 193 -4.52 57.09 10.01
CA ASN A 193 -3.22 57.60 9.59
C ASN A 193 -3.33 58.97 8.89
N GLU A 194 -4.39 59.21 8.12
CA GLU A 194 -4.68 60.52 7.52
C GLU A 194 -5.02 61.58 8.57
N GLN A 195 -5.56 61.18 9.73
CA GLN A 195 -5.88 62.07 10.85
C GLN A 195 -4.69 62.36 11.78
N ARG A 196 -3.51 61.80 11.50
CA ARG A 196 -2.29 62.14 12.25
C ARG A 196 -1.82 63.53 11.84
N ASP A 197 -1.50 64.34 12.84
CA ASP A 197 -0.87 65.64 12.58
C ASP A 197 0.61 65.48 12.19
N ALA A 198 1.28 66.60 11.87
CA ALA A 198 2.69 66.61 11.48
C ALA A 198 3.65 66.07 12.58
N SER A 199 3.18 65.98 13.83
CA SER A 199 3.93 65.38 14.96
C SER A 199 3.62 63.89 15.16
N GLY A 200 2.67 63.34 14.39
CA GLY A 200 2.19 61.97 14.50
C GLY A 200 1.11 61.75 15.56
N ALA A 201 0.64 62.81 16.22
CA ALA A 201 -0.38 62.76 17.26
C ALA A 201 -1.80 62.69 16.66
N LEU A 202 -2.72 62.10 17.43
CA LEU A 202 -4.12 61.92 17.05
C LEU A 202 -5.00 62.80 17.92
N GLN A 203 -6.01 63.41 17.29
CA GLN A 203 -7.02 64.16 18.02
C GLN A 203 -7.86 63.24 18.93
N SER A 204 -8.35 63.78 20.04
CA SER A 204 -9.25 63.04 20.94
C SER A 204 -10.49 62.58 20.16
N GLY A 205 -10.82 61.30 20.24
CA GLY A 205 -11.93 60.70 19.50
C GLY A 205 -11.62 60.26 18.06
N ALA A 206 -10.41 60.49 17.54
CA ALA A 206 -10.01 60.12 16.17
C ALA A 206 -10.26 58.65 15.84
N VAL A 207 -10.00 57.73 16.77
CA VAL A 207 -10.28 56.28 16.60
C VAL A 207 -11.76 56.02 16.35
N LYS A 208 -12.65 56.66 17.13
CA LYS A 208 -14.11 56.49 16.99
C LYS A 208 -14.58 57.06 15.65
N THR A 209 -14.08 58.23 15.27
CA THR A 209 -14.41 58.88 13.99
C THR A 209 -13.88 58.07 12.80
N ALA A 210 -12.69 57.49 12.90
CA ALA A 210 -12.11 56.64 11.87
C ALA A 210 -12.92 55.35 11.68
N ILE A 211 -13.34 54.69 12.76
CA ILE A 211 -14.22 53.51 12.68
C ILE A 211 -15.58 53.88 12.08
N GLN A 212 -16.17 55.01 12.48
CA GLN A 212 -17.47 55.45 11.97
C GLN A 212 -17.39 55.74 10.46
N ARG A 213 -16.40 56.51 10.02
CA ARG A 213 -16.18 56.79 8.59
C ARG A 213 -15.84 55.54 7.79
N ALA A 214 -15.04 54.62 8.36
CA ALA A 214 -14.75 53.35 7.71
C ALA A 214 -16.02 52.53 7.49
N ASN A 215 -16.94 52.50 8.46
CA ASN A 215 -18.23 51.83 8.30
C ASN A 215 -19.14 52.51 7.28
N GLU A 216 -19.13 53.85 7.21
CA GLU A 216 -19.89 54.63 6.22
C GLU A 216 -19.37 54.44 4.78
N GLN A 217 -18.04 54.35 4.62
CA GLN A 217 -17.40 54.10 3.32
C GLN A 217 -17.42 52.62 2.93
N TYR A 218 -17.74 51.71 3.86
CA TYR A 218 -17.70 50.28 3.61
C TYR A 218 -18.88 49.82 2.75
N ASN A 219 -18.61 49.51 1.48
CA ASN A 219 -19.60 48.97 0.57
C ASN A 219 -19.65 47.43 0.63
N VAL A 220 -20.60 46.90 1.40
CA VAL A 220 -20.78 45.45 1.59
C VAL A 220 -20.94 44.70 0.26
N ALA A 221 -21.70 45.25 -0.69
CA ALA A 221 -22.02 44.57 -1.94
C ALA A 221 -20.82 44.45 -2.90
N GLU A 222 -19.91 45.42 -2.85
CA GLU A 222 -18.68 45.41 -3.64
C GLU A 222 -17.63 44.50 -3.00
N GLU A 223 -17.47 44.58 -1.68
CA GLU A 223 -16.56 43.73 -0.93
C GLU A 223 -16.98 42.25 -0.95
N ASP A 224 -18.27 41.96 -1.06
CA ASP A 224 -18.77 40.61 -1.31
C ASP A 224 -18.32 40.06 -2.68
N LYS A 225 -18.27 40.90 -3.71
CA LYS A 225 -17.73 40.50 -5.02
C LYS A 225 -16.24 40.21 -4.91
N ASN A 226 -15.49 41.11 -4.27
CA ASN A 226 -14.06 40.95 -4.03
C ASN A 226 -13.76 39.66 -3.25
N PHE A 227 -14.53 39.36 -2.20
CA PHE A 227 -14.40 38.12 -1.44
C PHE A 227 -14.61 36.89 -2.32
N ASN A 228 -15.64 36.89 -3.17
CA ASN A 228 -15.91 35.77 -4.07
C ASN A 228 -14.81 35.58 -5.12
N GLU A 229 -14.26 36.68 -5.66
CA GLU A 229 -13.13 36.65 -6.58
C GLU A 229 -11.85 36.13 -5.93
N GLU A 230 -11.54 36.58 -4.70
CA GLU A 230 -10.40 36.07 -3.92
C GLU A 230 -10.57 34.58 -3.59
N GLN A 231 -11.78 34.14 -3.23
CA GLN A 231 -12.09 32.73 -3.00
C GLN A 231 -11.94 31.89 -4.27
N HIS A 232 -12.41 32.41 -5.41
CA HIS A 232 -12.27 31.74 -6.70
C HIS A 232 -10.81 31.64 -7.13
N ALA A 233 -10.03 32.72 -6.99
CA ALA A 233 -8.60 32.72 -7.26
C ALA A 233 -7.84 31.75 -6.34
N ALA A 234 -8.18 31.70 -5.05
CA ALA A 234 -7.59 30.74 -4.11
C ALA A 234 -7.91 29.28 -4.47
N GLN A 235 -9.12 29.02 -4.97
CA GLN A 235 -9.50 27.70 -5.48
C GLN A 235 -8.71 27.33 -6.73
N LEU A 236 -8.58 28.25 -7.69
CA LEU A 236 -7.80 28.05 -8.91
C LEU A 236 -6.31 27.77 -8.62
N LYS A 237 -5.72 28.51 -7.67
CA LYS A 237 -4.36 28.24 -7.18
C LYS A 237 -4.23 26.86 -6.56
N LYS A 238 -5.20 26.45 -5.73
CA LYS A 238 -5.17 25.13 -5.08
C LYS A 238 -5.21 23.97 -6.08
N VAL A 239 -5.91 24.14 -7.20
CA VAL A 239 -5.97 23.13 -8.28
C VAL A 239 -4.86 23.29 -9.33
N GLY A 240 -3.92 24.22 -9.13
CA GLY A 240 -2.80 24.48 -10.05
C GLY A 240 -3.21 25.14 -11.38
N ALA A 241 -4.43 25.69 -11.46
CA ALA A 241 -4.92 26.41 -12.64
C ALA A 241 -4.52 27.89 -12.68
N MET A 242 -3.90 28.38 -11.60
CA MET A 242 -3.23 29.68 -11.52
C MET A 242 -1.91 29.53 -10.77
N PRO A 243 -0.86 30.31 -11.12
CA PRO A 243 0.43 30.29 -10.43
C PRO A 243 0.35 30.74 -8.97
#